data_AF-A0A7C6MHB7-F1
#
_entry.id   AF-A0A7C6MHB7-F1
#
_cell.length_a   1.000
_cell.length_b   1.000
_cell.length_c   1.000
_cell.angle_alpha   90.00
_cell.angle_beta   90.00
_cell.angle_gamma   90.00
#
_symmetry.space_group_name_H-M   'P 1'
#
loop_
_entity.id
_entity.type
_entity.pdbx_description
1 polymer ?
#
loop_
_entity_poly.entity_id
_entity_poly.type
_entity_poly.pdbx_seq_one_letter_code
_entity_poly.pdbx_strand_id
1 'polypeptide(L)'
;MKDDPMQLSFGDATGTPEMALAETTFVVVDLETTGMRAPDDHIIEIGAVRVRGGVEQGRFSALIDPGVNLPAAITRLTGIRDADLRGKPQLGTVLPEFLRFAEGAVWVAHNAPFDIGFLKASCAQLGLPWPAPTVVDTLTLARRLLDRTRTGSFRLGDLARFVGSDTKPTHRALDDAAATVDVLHHLIERLGGHDVETVGELSTFTPDVDPRIREKKALIADAPHSPGVYVFRGAGGEALYVGTAVNLRRRLLQYFTGADPRRRMREMVMLAEAVDVVECAHGMEAEVREARILAALRPPYNRRRKEPNRAWYLNPPTKRAGVRVSRIPDAQGTIGPFRTRNAAQEAREALDLGPEDFADAAAELEWGGADRVADLI
;
A
#
# COMPACT_ATOMS: atom_id res chain seq x y z
N MET A 1 -9.47 11.93 -25.98
CA MET A 1 -9.16 12.68 -24.74
C MET A 1 -8.41 11.72 -23.84
N LYS A 2 -7.08 11.75 -23.86
CA LYS A 2 -6.24 10.75 -23.17
C LYS A 2 -6.14 11.14 -21.70
N ASP A 3 -6.63 10.28 -20.82
CA ASP A 3 -6.39 10.37 -19.38
C ASP A 3 -4.88 10.32 -19.12
N ASP A 4 -4.33 11.46 -18.71
CA ASP A 4 -2.91 11.68 -18.49
C ASP A 4 -2.64 11.52 -16.98
N PRO A 5 -2.05 10.39 -16.51
CA PRO A 5 -2.02 10.07 -15.10
C PRO A 5 -1.10 11.04 -14.34
N MET A 6 -1.71 11.72 -13.36
CA MET A 6 -1.10 12.68 -12.45
C MET A 6 0.06 12.05 -11.66
N GLN A 7 1.15 12.79 -11.46
CA GLN A 7 2.27 12.37 -10.62
C GLN A 7 1.76 12.20 -9.17
N LEU A 8 1.97 11.00 -8.60
CA LEU A 8 1.63 10.69 -7.20
C LEU A 8 2.42 11.60 -6.26
N SER A 9 1.75 12.09 -5.20
CA SER A 9 2.33 13.05 -4.25
C SER A 9 2.73 12.36 -2.94
N PHE A 10 3.54 13.05 -2.15
CA PHE A 10 4.06 12.65 -0.84
C PHE A 10 3.03 12.01 0.12
N GLY A 11 1.75 12.35 0.04
CA GLY A 11 0.71 11.93 0.99
C GLY A 11 0.09 10.53 0.78
N ASP A 12 0.41 9.82 -0.30
CA ASP A 12 -0.33 8.60 -0.68
C ASP A 12 0.16 7.29 -0.01
N ALA A 13 1.11 7.37 0.92
CA ALA A 13 1.77 6.20 1.51
C ALA A 13 1.63 6.15 3.04
N THR A 14 0.42 6.00 3.56
CA THR A 14 0.25 5.51 4.94
C THR A 14 0.70 4.03 4.98
N GLY A 15 1.73 3.76 5.78
CA GLY A 15 2.46 2.49 5.81
C GLY A 15 1.79 1.42 6.65
N THR A 16 1.67 0.22 6.08
CA THR A 16 1.49 -1.03 6.82
C THR A 16 2.86 -1.49 7.34
N PRO A 17 2.95 -2.16 8.51
CA PRO A 17 4.22 -2.48 9.16
C PRO A 17 5.15 -3.36 8.30
N GLU A 18 6.44 -3.03 8.31
CA GLU A 18 7.56 -3.73 7.61
C GLU A 18 7.96 -5.03 8.33
N MET A 19 7.00 -5.93 8.57
CA MET A 19 7.28 -7.23 9.18
C MET A 19 7.57 -8.26 8.11
N ALA A 20 8.62 -9.07 8.32
CA ALA A 20 8.93 -10.19 7.45
C ALA A 20 7.74 -11.16 7.40
N LEU A 21 7.46 -11.77 6.25
CA LEU A 21 6.35 -12.71 6.08
C LEU A 21 6.44 -13.88 7.08
N ALA A 22 7.65 -14.36 7.36
CA ALA A 22 7.90 -15.43 8.34
C ALA A 22 7.50 -15.04 9.78
N GLU A 23 7.62 -13.76 10.12
CA GLU A 23 7.29 -13.24 11.45
C GLU A 23 5.87 -12.69 11.54
N THR A 24 5.21 -12.50 10.40
CA THR A 24 3.86 -11.97 10.30
C THR A 24 2.84 -12.99 10.78
N THR A 25 1.92 -12.54 11.62
CA THR A 25 0.73 -13.32 11.96
C THR A 25 -0.39 -13.00 10.98
N PHE A 26 -0.91 -14.02 10.32
CA PHE A 26 -2.06 -13.93 9.43
C PHE A 26 -3.30 -14.50 10.12
N VAL A 27 -4.45 -13.88 9.87
CA VAL A 27 -5.76 -14.44 10.21
C VAL A 27 -6.51 -14.60 8.91
N VAL A 28 -6.64 -15.84 8.48
CA VAL A 28 -7.42 -16.23 7.33
C VAL A 28 -8.87 -16.33 7.77
N VAL A 29 -9.77 -15.55 7.18
CA VAL A 29 -11.18 -15.50 7.53
C VAL A 29 -12.03 -15.80 6.31
N ASP A 30 -13.11 -16.53 6.55
CA ASP A 30 -14.18 -16.82 5.59
C ASP A 30 -15.53 -16.68 6.30
N LEU A 31 -16.55 -16.23 5.56
CA LEU A 31 -17.89 -15.99 6.08
C LEU A 31 -18.94 -16.76 5.29
N GLU A 32 -19.94 -17.28 6.01
CA GLU A 32 -21.22 -17.63 5.40
C GLU A 32 -22.27 -16.56 5.74
N THR A 33 -23.11 -16.23 4.77
CA THR A 33 -24.07 -15.12 4.87
C THR A 33 -25.45 -15.52 4.33
N THR A 34 -26.49 -14.74 4.67
CA THR A 34 -27.84 -14.94 4.11
C THR A 34 -27.96 -14.51 2.65
N GLY A 35 -26.95 -13.81 2.11
CA GLY A 35 -26.94 -13.27 0.76
C GLY A 35 -25.66 -12.48 0.44
N MET A 36 -25.67 -11.68 -0.62
CA MET A 36 -24.45 -11.11 -1.19
C MET A 36 -24.20 -9.64 -0.83
N ARG A 37 -25.13 -8.98 -0.12
CA ARG A 37 -25.11 -7.53 0.11
C ARG A 37 -24.96 -7.21 1.59
N ALA A 38 -23.76 -6.82 2.00
CA ALA A 38 -23.44 -6.46 3.39
C ALA A 38 -24.42 -5.47 4.09
N PRO A 39 -25.03 -4.49 3.40
CA PRO A 39 -26.02 -3.62 4.04
C PRO A 39 -27.37 -4.29 4.36
N ASP A 40 -27.75 -5.31 3.59
CA ASP A 40 -29.09 -5.90 3.58
C ASP A 40 -29.12 -7.34 4.10
N ASP A 41 -27.98 -8.03 4.07
CA ASP A 41 -27.80 -9.43 4.43
C ASP A 41 -27.01 -9.60 5.73
N HIS A 42 -27.15 -10.77 6.37
CA HIS A 42 -26.56 -11.07 7.67
C HIS A 42 -25.48 -12.14 7.59
N ILE A 43 -24.44 -12.02 8.43
CA ILE A 43 -23.45 -13.07 8.65
C ILE A 43 -24.09 -14.17 9.52
N ILE A 44 -23.95 -15.42 9.09
CA ILE A 44 -24.50 -16.61 9.78
C ILE A 44 -23.41 -17.57 10.27
N GLU A 45 -22.20 -17.48 9.72
CA GLU A 45 -21.03 -18.22 10.21
C GLU A 45 -19.77 -17.36 10.04
N ILE A 46 -18.88 -17.39 11.02
CA ILE A 46 -17.50 -16.89 10.90
C ILE A 46 -16.57 -18.06 11.14
N GLY A 47 -15.69 -18.32 10.19
CA GLY A 47 -14.58 -19.27 10.33
C GLY A 47 -13.27 -18.52 10.15
N ALA A 48 -12.31 -18.75 11.03
CA ALA A 48 -10.98 -18.17 10.88
C ALA A 48 -9.87 -19.05 11.43
N VAL A 49 -8.71 -18.96 10.80
CA VAL A 49 -7.49 -19.65 11.21
C VAL A 49 -6.38 -18.62 11.39
N ARG A 50 -5.76 -18.62 12.58
CA ARG A 50 -4.62 -17.76 12.91
C ARG A 50 -3.34 -18.55 12.67
N VAL A 51 -2.44 -18.03 11.84
CA VAL A 51 -1.19 -18.70 11.44
C VAL A 51 0.00 -17.74 11.53
N ARG A 52 1.19 -18.27 11.87
CA ARG A 52 2.45 -17.51 11.87
C ARG A 52 3.59 -18.44 11.45
N GLY A 53 4.41 -18.00 10.49
CA GLY A 53 5.56 -18.79 10.02
C GLY A 53 5.19 -20.18 9.50
N GLY A 54 4.02 -20.33 8.86
CA GLY A 54 3.51 -21.61 8.37
C GLY A 54 2.83 -22.49 9.44
N VAL A 55 2.82 -22.08 10.70
CA VAL A 55 2.26 -22.86 11.81
C VAL A 55 0.91 -22.28 12.25
N GLU A 56 -0.09 -23.15 12.40
CA GLU A 56 -1.38 -22.80 12.98
C GLU A 56 -1.23 -22.49 14.49
N GLN A 57 -1.73 -21.31 14.89
CA GLN A 57 -1.73 -20.84 16.28
C GLN A 57 -3.11 -20.96 16.94
N GLY A 58 -4.18 -21.05 16.14
CA GLY A 58 -5.52 -21.24 16.66
C GLY A 58 -6.62 -21.11 15.60
N ARG A 59 -7.83 -21.51 15.98
CA ARG A 59 -9.03 -21.44 15.15
C ARG A 59 -10.13 -20.68 15.87
N PHE A 60 -10.93 -19.97 15.10
CA PHE A 60 -12.18 -19.34 15.52
C PHE A 60 -13.30 -19.90 14.65
N SER A 61 -14.39 -20.33 15.28
CA SER A 61 -15.58 -20.79 14.55
C SER A 61 -16.82 -20.49 15.36
N ALA A 62 -17.77 -19.81 14.73
CA ALA A 62 -19.03 -19.46 15.36
C ALA A 62 -20.17 -19.45 14.35
N LEU A 63 -21.26 -20.16 14.68
CA LEU A 63 -22.56 -19.98 14.06
C LEU A 63 -23.28 -18.82 14.74
N ILE A 64 -24.03 -18.05 13.97
CA ILE A 64 -24.64 -16.79 14.36
C ILE A 64 -26.13 -16.85 14.05
N ASP A 65 -26.97 -16.50 15.03
CA ASP A 65 -28.40 -16.35 14.80
C ASP A 65 -28.65 -14.99 14.10
N PRO A 66 -29.08 -14.96 12.82
CA PRO A 66 -29.29 -13.73 12.10
C PRO A 66 -30.62 -13.05 12.44
N GLY A 67 -31.50 -13.69 13.23
CA GLY A 67 -32.83 -13.20 13.56
C GLY A 67 -33.82 -13.23 12.39
N VAL A 68 -33.43 -13.79 11.24
CA VAL A 68 -34.25 -13.93 10.03
C VAL A 68 -34.16 -15.35 9.48
N ASN A 69 -35.15 -15.77 8.69
CA ASN A 69 -35.12 -17.09 8.07
C ASN A 69 -34.10 -17.13 6.91
N LEU A 70 -33.42 -18.26 6.76
CA LEU A 70 -32.46 -18.46 5.68
C LEU A 70 -33.17 -18.67 4.34
N PRO A 71 -32.71 -18.01 3.27
CA PRO A 71 -33.14 -18.37 1.93
C PRO A 71 -32.76 -19.81 1.61
N ALA A 72 -33.67 -20.59 1.02
CA ALA A 72 -33.44 -22.00 0.71
C ALA A 72 -32.22 -22.25 -0.20
N ALA A 73 -31.80 -21.24 -0.97
CA ALA A 73 -30.58 -21.30 -1.77
C ALA A 73 -29.31 -21.37 -0.89
N ILE A 74 -29.26 -20.62 0.22
CA ILE A 74 -28.13 -20.62 1.16
C ILE A 74 -28.04 -21.96 1.88
N THR A 75 -29.16 -22.49 2.39
CA THR A 75 -29.17 -23.82 3.02
C THR A 75 -28.71 -24.94 2.07
N ARG A 76 -29.04 -24.87 0.78
CA ARG A 76 -28.53 -25.83 -0.21
C ARG A 76 -27.03 -25.67 -0.48
N LEU A 77 -26.51 -24.46 -0.38
CA LEU A 77 -25.10 -24.16 -0.65
C LEU A 77 -24.21 -24.57 0.52
N THR A 78 -24.57 -24.17 1.75
CA THR A 78 -23.73 -24.29 2.95
C THR A 78 -24.10 -25.49 3.82
N GLY A 79 -25.29 -26.07 3.62
CA GLY A 79 -25.85 -27.09 4.50
C GLY A 79 -26.39 -26.55 5.83
N ILE A 80 -26.27 -25.25 6.11
CA ILE A 80 -26.76 -24.61 7.33
C ILE A 80 -28.27 -24.39 7.24
N ARG A 81 -29.00 -24.89 8.25
CA ARG A 81 -30.46 -24.76 8.35
C ARG A 81 -30.83 -23.77 9.46
N ASP A 82 -32.03 -23.21 9.39
CA ASP A 82 -32.57 -22.32 10.45
C ASP A 82 -32.49 -22.96 11.85
N ALA A 83 -32.68 -24.28 11.94
CA ALA A 83 -32.59 -25.02 13.19
C ALA A 83 -31.17 -25.06 13.79
N ASP A 84 -30.13 -24.95 12.95
CA ASP A 84 -28.73 -24.95 13.38
C ASP A 84 -28.32 -23.57 13.94
N LEU A 85 -29.03 -22.50 13.53
CA LEU A 85 -28.76 -21.11 13.91
C LEU A 85 -29.62 -20.60 15.06
N ARG A 86 -30.85 -21.11 15.20
CA ARG A 86 -31.79 -20.65 16.22
C ARG A 86 -31.20 -20.79 17.63
N GLY A 87 -31.14 -19.67 18.36
CA GLY A 87 -30.63 -19.63 19.73
C GLY A 87 -29.10 -19.65 19.83
N LYS A 88 -28.38 -19.55 18.70
CA LYS A 88 -26.96 -19.19 18.71
C LYS A 88 -26.77 -17.73 19.12
N PRO A 89 -25.56 -17.33 19.56
CA PRO A 89 -25.28 -15.93 19.82
C PRO A 89 -25.54 -15.07 18.59
N GLN A 90 -26.03 -13.84 18.81
CA GLN A 90 -26.17 -12.86 17.75
C GLN A 90 -24.82 -12.24 17.40
N LEU A 91 -24.73 -11.62 16.23
CA LEU A 91 -23.50 -11.02 15.71
C LEU A 91 -22.87 -10.00 16.68
N GLY A 92 -23.68 -9.26 17.45
CA GLY A 92 -23.21 -8.32 18.46
C GLY A 92 -22.36 -8.95 19.57
N THR A 93 -22.53 -10.25 19.83
CA THR A 93 -21.70 -11.01 20.78
C THR A 93 -20.46 -11.59 20.09
N VAL A 94 -20.63 -12.16 18.91
CA VAL A 94 -19.58 -12.92 18.20
C VAL A 94 -18.53 -11.99 17.57
N LEU A 95 -18.95 -10.87 16.99
CA LEU A 95 -18.05 -9.97 16.27
C LEU A 95 -16.94 -9.39 17.18
N PRO A 96 -17.21 -8.90 18.40
CA PRO A 96 -16.15 -8.50 19.34
C PRO A 96 -15.16 -9.61 19.69
N GLU A 97 -15.60 -10.87 19.73
CA GLU A 97 -14.73 -12.02 19.99
C GLU A 97 -13.81 -12.29 18.81
N PHE A 98 -14.35 -12.26 17.58
CA PHE A 98 -13.56 -12.36 16.36
C PHE A 98 -12.54 -11.23 16.25
N LEU A 99 -12.95 -9.97 16.52
CA LEU A 99 -12.03 -8.83 16.44
C LEU A 99 -10.85 -8.96 17.42
N ARG A 100 -11.09 -9.48 18.63
CA ARG A 100 -10.01 -9.81 19.59
C ARG A 100 -9.13 -10.95 19.08
N PHE A 101 -9.73 -12.01 18.54
CA PHE A 101 -8.98 -13.12 17.94
C PHE A 101 -8.08 -12.65 16.78
N ALA A 102 -8.55 -11.67 16.01
CA ALA A 102 -7.88 -11.14 14.83
C ALA A 102 -6.93 -9.96 15.11
N GLU A 103 -6.78 -9.58 16.38
CA GLU A 103 -5.97 -8.43 16.79
C GLU A 103 -4.50 -8.59 16.40
N GLY A 104 -3.91 -7.49 15.90
CA GLY A 104 -2.52 -7.39 15.49
C GLY A 104 -2.12 -8.24 14.27
N ALA A 105 -3.08 -8.89 13.60
CA ALA A 105 -2.81 -9.76 12.46
C ALA A 105 -3.10 -9.07 11.12
N VAL A 106 -2.45 -9.56 10.07
CA VAL A 106 -2.85 -9.30 8.68
C VAL A 106 -4.04 -10.19 8.37
N TRP A 107 -5.11 -9.60 7.84
CA TRP A 107 -6.30 -10.35 7.49
C TRP A 107 -6.16 -10.91 6.08
N VAL A 108 -6.61 -12.14 5.89
CA VAL A 108 -6.54 -12.84 4.61
C VAL A 108 -7.91 -13.42 4.30
N ALA A 109 -8.36 -13.27 3.06
CA ALA A 109 -9.59 -13.90 2.58
C ALA A 109 -9.45 -14.21 1.09
N HIS A 110 -10.28 -15.13 0.59
CA HIS A 110 -10.33 -15.46 -0.83
C HIS A 110 -11.49 -14.69 -1.47
N ASN A 111 -11.20 -13.65 -2.28
CA ASN A 111 -12.16 -12.60 -2.65
C ASN A 111 -12.49 -11.65 -1.47
N ALA A 112 -11.44 -11.19 -0.79
CA ALA A 112 -11.54 -10.37 0.42
C ALA A 112 -12.53 -9.18 0.42
N PRO A 113 -12.82 -8.47 -0.70
CA PRO A 113 -13.84 -7.43 -0.69
C PRO A 113 -15.22 -7.88 -0.18
N PHE A 114 -15.54 -9.17 -0.31
CA PHE A 114 -16.76 -9.75 0.23
C PHE A 114 -16.72 -9.80 1.77
N ASP A 115 -15.85 -10.62 2.36
CA ASP A 115 -15.79 -10.86 3.80
C ASP A 115 -15.49 -9.59 4.59
N ILE A 116 -14.50 -8.82 4.13
CA ILE A 116 -14.10 -7.56 4.74
C ILE A 116 -15.23 -6.53 4.62
N GLY A 117 -15.98 -6.54 3.52
CA GLY A 117 -17.15 -5.69 3.32
C GLY A 117 -18.24 -5.97 4.36
N PHE A 118 -18.56 -7.25 4.59
CA PHE A 118 -19.51 -7.67 5.63
C PHE A 118 -19.02 -7.29 7.03
N LEU A 119 -17.79 -7.65 7.41
CA LEU A 119 -17.24 -7.33 8.73
C LEU A 119 -17.22 -5.81 9.00
N LYS A 120 -16.84 -5.00 8.00
CA LYS A 120 -16.82 -3.54 8.11
C LYS A 120 -18.23 -2.96 8.26
N ALA A 121 -19.19 -3.45 7.47
CA ALA A 121 -20.58 -3.03 7.58
C ALA A 121 -21.18 -3.40 8.94
N SER A 122 -20.92 -4.61 9.43
CA SER A 122 -21.37 -5.07 10.74
C SER A 122 -20.77 -4.28 11.89
N CYS A 123 -19.49 -3.90 11.82
CA CYS A 123 -18.88 -2.99 12.80
C CYS A 123 -19.63 -1.65 12.83
N ALA A 124 -19.92 -1.07 11.66
CA ALA A 124 -20.64 0.20 11.57
C ALA A 124 -22.07 0.09 12.12
N GLN A 125 -22.80 -0.98 11.80
CA GLN A 125 -24.16 -1.22 12.31
C GLN A 125 -24.20 -1.40 13.83
N LEU A 126 -23.18 -2.03 14.41
CA LEU A 126 -23.09 -2.31 15.85
C LEU A 126 -22.39 -1.20 16.64
N GLY A 127 -21.94 -0.12 15.99
CA GLY A 127 -21.19 0.96 16.63
C GLY A 127 -19.81 0.54 17.14
N LEU A 128 -19.22 -0.52 16.58
CA LEU A 128 -17.89 -1.01 16.93
C LEU A 128 -16.80 -0.29 16.10
N PRO A 129 -15.65 0.06 16.68
CA PRO A 129 -14.52 0.61 15.93
C PRO A 129 -14.04 -0.36 14.85
N TRP A 130 -13.88 0.12 13.62
CA TRP A 130 -13.26 -0.65 12.55
C TRP A 130 -11.73 -0.63 12.69
N PRO A 131 -11.06 -1.79 12.86
CA PRO A 131 -9.62 -1.82 13.11
C PRO A 131 -8.74 -1.47 11.91
N ALA A 132 -9.32 -1.33 10.70
CA ALA A 132 -8.60 -1.04 9.46
C ALA A 132 -7.34 -1.92 9.24
N PRO A 133 -7.49 -3.26 9.26
CA PRO A 133 -6.37 -4.17 9.15
C PRO A 133 -5.72 -4.10 7.76
N THR A 134 -4.47 -4.53 7.69
CA THR A 134 -3.88 -4.87 6.39
C THR A 134 -4.59 -6.10 5.85
N VAL A 135 -4.98 -6.08 4.57
CA VAL A 135 -5.75 -7.16 3.94
C VAL A 135 -4.98 -7.74 2.76
N VAL A 136 -4.89 -9.06 2.70
CA VAL A 136 -4.37 -9.83 1.57
C VAL A 136 -5.49 -10.65 0.94
N ASP A 137 -5.67 -10.50 -0.37
CA ASP A 137 -6.65 -11.27 -1.14
C ASP A 137 -5.97 -12.40 -1.92
N THR A 138 -6.22 -13.65 -1.52
CA THR A 138 -5.62 -14.82 -2.18
C THR A 138 -6.16 -15.04 -3.59
N LEU A 139 -7.36 -14.56 -3.93
CA LEU A 139 -7.88 -14.61 -5.30
C LEU A 139 -7.05 -13.70 -6.21
N THR A 140 -6.79 -12.48 -5.74
CA THR A 140 -5.96 -11.52 -6.46
C THR A 140 -4.53 -12.04 -6.61
N LEU A 141 -3.93 -12.58 -5.55
CA LEU A 141 -2.60 -13.20 -5.63
C LEU A 141 -2.55 -14.42 -6.55
N ALA A 142 -3.55 -15.31 -6.48
CA ALA A 142 -3.62 -16.49 -7.34
C ALA A 142 -3.73 -16.11 -8.82
N ARG A 143 -4.56 -15.14 -9.17
CA ARG A 143 -4.66 -14.60 -10.54
C ARG A 143 -3.35 -14.01 -11.04
N ARG A 144 -2.52 -13.54 -10.12
CA ARG A 144 -1.22 -12.96 -10.44
C ARG A 144 -0.14 -14.03 -10.62
N LEU A 145 -0.14 -15.07 -9.78
CA LEU A 145 0.97 -16.02 -9.67
C LEU A 145 0.75 -17.35 -10.40
N LEU A 146 -0.51 -17.70 -10.67
CA LEU A 146 -0.87 -19.02 -11.16
C LEU A 146 -1.45 -18.95 -12.57
N ASP A 147 -1.11 -19.95 -13.38
CA ASP A 147 -1.69 -20.12 -14.71
C ASP A 147 -3.06 -20.81 -14.60
N ARG A 148 -4.10 -20.11 -15.07
CA ARG A 148 -5.47 -20.60 -15.08
C ARG A 148 -5.63 -21.93 -15.83
N THR A 149 -4.84 -22.19 -16.86
CA THR A 149 -4.92 -23.46 -17.61
C THR A 149 -4.53 -24.66 -16.76
N ARG A 150 -3.67 -24.43 -15.74
CA ARG A 150 -3.23 -25.45 -14.80
C ARG A 150 -4.17 -25.61 -13.61
N THR A 151 -4.75 -24.51 -13.13
CA THR A 151 -5.69 -24.54 -11.99
C THR A 151 -7.13 -24.84 -12.42
N GLY A 152 -7.47 -24.67 -13.70
CA GLY A 152 -8.83 -24.75 -14.26
C GLY A 152 -9.63 -23.47 -14.01
N SER A 153 -9.77 -23.07 -12.76
CA SER A 153 -10.31 -21.76 -12.37
C SER A 153 -9.56 -21.19 -11.17
N PHE A 154 -9.96 -20.00 -10.71
CA PHE A 154 -9.42 -19.39 -9.49
C PHE A 154 -10.42 -19.46 -8.33
N ARG A 155 -11.44 -20.32 -8.40
CA ARG A 155 -12.31 -20.58 -7.24
C ARG A 155 -11.52 -21.35 -6.19
N LEU A 156 -11.83 -21.10 -4.92
CA LEU A 156 -11.15 -21.73 -3.78
C LEU A 156 -11.07 -23.26 -3.93
N GLY A 157 -12.17 -23.93 -4.28
CA GLY A 157 -12.19 -25.39 -4.48
C GLY A 157 -11.24 -25.91 -5.56
N ASP A 158 -11.01 -25.14 -6.63
CA ASP A 158 -10.07 -25.52 -7.69
C ASP A 158 -8.62 -25.25 -7.28
N LEU A 159 -8.38 -24.15 -6.56
CA LEU A 159 -7.07 -23.82 -6.02
C LEU A 159 -6.65 -24.79 -4.92
N ALA A 160 -7.52 -25.11 -3.99
CA ALA A 160 -7.29 -26.09 -2.93
C ALA A 160 -6.89 -27.45 -3.53
N ARG A 161 -7.60 -27.90 -4.59
CA ARG A 161 -7.23 -29.12 -5.32
C ARG A 161 -5.87 -29.00 -6.00
N PHE A 162 -5.58 -27.86 -6.63
CA PHE A 162 -4.33 -27.62 -7.33
C PHE A 162 -3.11 -27.61 -6.41
N VAL A 163 -3.23 -27.02 -5.21
CA VAL A 163 -2.14 -26.95 -4.23
C VAL A 163 -2.00 -28.23 -3.40
N GLY A 164 -2.94 -29.16 -3.51
CA GLY A 164 -2.95 -30.38 -2.71
C GLY A 164 -3.38 -30.16 -1.25
N SER A 165 -4.26 -29.19 -1.01
CA SER A 165 -4.82 -28.85 0.30
C SER A 165 -5.40 -30.09 0.99
N ASP A 166 -5.04 -30.29 2.26
CA ASP A 166 -5.56 -31.41 3.08
C ASP A 166 -7.05 -31.20 3.41
N THR A 167 -7.45 -29.93 3.56
CA THR A 167 -8.84 -29.56 3.78
C THR A 167 -9.52 -29.26 2.45
N LYS A 168 -10.67 -29.88 2.20
CA LYS A 168 -11.49 -29.57 1.02
C LYS A 168 -12.50 -28.50 1.40
N PRO A 169 -12.63 -27.41 0.62
CA PRO A 169 -13.71 -26.44 0.79
C PRO A 169 -15.07 -27.12 0.66
N THR A 170 -15.96 -26.84 1.61
CA THR A 170 -17.27 -27.48 1.76
C THR A 170 -18.40 -26.45 1.86
N HIS A 171 -18.12 -25.15 1.70
CA HIS A 171 -19.04 -24.06 2.05
C HIS A 171 -19.39 -24.08 3.54
N ARG A 172 -18.35 -24.32 4.34
CA ARG A 172 -18.35 -24.16 5.78
C ARG A 172 -17.18 -23.28 6.12
N ALA A 173 -17.46 -22.18 6.82
CA ALA A 173 -16.51 -21.08 6.92
C ALA A 173 -15.14 -21.51 7.49
N LEU A 174 -15.10 -22.42 8.47
CA LEU A 174 -13.82 -22.88 9.04
C LEU A 174 -13.04 -23.79 8.08
N ASP A 175 -13.72 -24.67 7.34
CA ASP A 175 -13.08 -25.56 6.36
C ASP A 175 -12.51 -24.75 5.19
N ASP A 176 -13.28 -23.76 4.72
CA ASP A 176 -12.90 -22.87 3.63
C ASP A 176 -11.74 -21.92 4.06
N ALA A 177 -11.75 -21.42 5.30
CA ALA A 177 -10.62 -20.68 5.87
C ALA A 177 -9.35 -21.55 5.96
N ALA A 178 -9.47 -22.81 6.41
CA ALA A 178 -8.34 -23.74 6.48
C ALA A 178 -7.78 -24.09 5.09
N ALA A 179 -8.64 -24.36 4.10
CA ALA A 179 -8.19 -24.55 2.72
C ALA A 179 -7.54 -23.27 2.14
N THR A 180 -8.00 -22.10 2.55
CA THR A 180 -7.40 -20.82 2.16
C THR A 180 -6.02 -20.61 2.80
N VAL A 181 -5.74 -21.18 3.98
CA VAL A 181 -4.37 -21.21 4.56
C VAL A 181 -3.42 -21.98 3.63
N ASP A 182 -3.81 -23.16 3.16
CA ASP A 182 -2.96 -23.97 2.27
C ASP A 182 -2.71 -23.25 0.94
N VAL A 183 -3.73 -22.60 0.39
CA VAL A 183 -3.59 -21.74 -0.80
C VAL A 183 -2.64 -20.56 -0.52
N LEU A 184 -2.77 -19.89 0.62
CA LEU A 184 -1.90 -18.77 1.01
C LEU A 184 -0.44 -19.23 1.10
N HIS A 185 -0.17 -20.33 1.79
CA HIS A 185 1.19 -20.89 1.92
C HIS A 185 1.80 -21.18 0.55
N HIS A 186 1.05 -21.84 -0.34
CA HIS A 186 1.53 -22.11 -1.70
C HIS A 186 1.85 -20.83 -2.49
N LEU A 187 1.03 -19.78 -2.34
CA LEU A 187 1.26 -18.50 -3.01
C LEU A 187 2.51 -17.79 -2.45
N ILE A 188 2.71 -17.81 -1.13
CA ILE A 188 3.90 -17.25 -0.48
C ILE A 188 5.17 -18.02 -0.90
N GLU A 189 5.14 -19.34 -0.96
CA GLU A 189 6.27 -20.14 -1.44
C GLU A 189 6.69 -19.77 -2.86
N ARG A 190 5.71 -19.55 -3.76
CA ARG A 190 6.01 -19.09 -5.13
C ARG A 190 6.59 -17.69 -5.19
N LEU A 191 6.23 -16.84 -4.23
CA LEU A 191 6.78 -15.49 -4.12
C LEU A 191 8.22 -15.45 -3.64
N GLY A 192 8.74 -16.54 -3.05
CA GLY A 192 10.16 -16.66 -2.71
C GLY A 192 11.09 -16.46 -3.92
N GLY A 193 10.64 -16.77 -5.13
CA GLY A 193 11.39 -16.49 -6.38
C GLY A 193 11.29 -15.05 -6.89
N HIS A 194 10.59 -14.16 -6.16
CA HIS A 194 10.32 -12.77 -6.55
C HIS A 194 10.83 -11.75 -5.52
N ASP A 195 11.62 -12.18 -4.53
CA ASP A 195 12.17 -11.34 -3.45
C ASP A 195 11.07 -10.50 -2.76
N VAL A 196 9.94 -11.14 -2.46
CA VAL A 196 8.84 -10.57 -1.68
C VAL A 196 8.96 -11.12 -0.28
N GLU A 197 9.45 -10.29 0.63
CA GLU A 197 9.81 -10.68 2.00
C GLU A 197 8.91 -10.05 3.05
N THR A 198 8.15 -9.01 2.68
CA THR A 198 7.29 -8.26 3.60
C THR A 198 5.83 -8.24 3.18
N VAL A 199 4.93 -7.95 4.13
CA VAL A 199 3.49 -7.78 3.86
C VAL A 199 3.22 -6.61 2.91
N GLY A 200 3.99 -5.53 3.00
CA GLY A 200 3.87 -4.37 2.11
C GLY A 200 4.14 -4.73 0.64
N GLU A 201 5.16 -5.57 0.40
CA GLU A 201 5.49 -6.08 -0.93
C GLU A 201 4.43 -7.08 -1.40
N LEU A 202 3.96 -7.99 -0.53
CA LEU A 202 2.90 -8.93 -0.84
C LEU A 202 1.61 -8.23 -1.31
N SER A 203 1.23 -7.15 -0.60
CA SER A 203 0.02 -6.37 -0.87
C SER A 203 0.08 -5.63 -2.22
N THR A 204 1.29 -5.26 -2.66
CA THR A 204 1.52 -4.46 -3.87
C THR A 204 2.05 -5.28 -5.05
N PHE A 205 2.33 -6.56 -4.85
CA PHE A 205 2.92 -7.44 -5.86
C PHE A 205 2.07 -7.51 -7.13
N THR A 206 2.67 -7.28 -8.30
CA THR A 206 2.04 -7.61 -9.59
C THR A 206 3.01 -8.41 -10.47
N PRO A 207 2.51 -9.37 -11.26
CA PRO A 207 3.34 -10.34 -11.97
C PRO A 207 3.79 -9.85 -13.35
N ASP A 208 3.15 -8.81 -13.89
CA ASP A 208 3.31 -8.34 -15.27
C ASP A 208 4.46 -7.34 -15.40
N VAL A 209 5.58 -7.70 -14.79
CA VAL A 209 6.84 -6.99 -14.95
C VAL A 209 7.66 -7.74 -15.98
N ASP A 210 7.96 -7.08 -17.09
CA ASP A 210 8.92 -7.57 -18.08
C ASP A 210 10.19 -8.04 -17.34
N PRO A 211 10.71 -9.27 -17.57
CA PRO A 211 11.87 -9.78 -16.85
C PRO A 211 13.06 -8.82 -16.85
N ARG A 212 13.23 -8.03 -17.91
CA ARG A 212 14.27 -6.99 -18.04
C ARG A 212 14.06 -5.83 -17.07
N ILE A 213 12.81 -5.47 -16.75
CA ILE A 213 12.49 -4.52 -15.68
C ILE A 213 12.80 -5.15 -14.33
N ARG A 214 12.45 -6.43 -14.12
CA ARG A 214 12.69 -7.10 -12.83
C ARG A 214 14.18 -7.20 -12.50
N GLU A 215 15.03 -7.54 -13.48
CA GLU A 215 16.50 -7.58 -13.30
C GLU A 215 17.07 -6.23 -12.87
N LYS A 216 16.47 -5.12 -13.33
CA LYS A 216 16.85 -3.76 -12.92
C LYS A 216 16.45 -3.42 -11.47
N LYS A 217 15.77 -4.30 -10.71
CA LYS A 217 15.60 -4.15 -9.26
C LYS A 217 16.95 -4.01 -8.54
N ALA A 218 18.02 -4.58 -9.09
CA ALA A 218 19.39 -4.40 -8.58
C ALA A 218 19.83 -2.93 -8.52
N LEU A 219 19.28 -2.05 -9.37
CA LEU A 219 19.61 -0.62 -9.38
C LEU A 219 19.21 0.11 -8.09
N ILE A 220 18.33 -0.50 -7.29
CA ILE A 220 17.82 0.09 -6.06
C ILE A 220 18.11 -0.77 -4.83
N ALA A 221 19.05 -1.71 -4.92
CA ALA A 221 19.38 -2.65 -3.84
C ALA A 221 19.67 -1.91 -2.52
N ASP A 222 20.43 -0.81 -2.60
CA ASP A 222 20.86 0.00 -1.46
C ASP A 222 19.92 1.19 -1.17
N ALA A 223 18.72 1.22 -1.75
CA ALA A 223 17.78 2.32 -1.51
C ALA A 223 17.32 2.33 -0.03
N PRO A 224 17.42 3.47 0.68
CA PRO A 224 17.08 3.56 2.09
C PRO A 224 15.56 3.66 2.32
N HIS A 225 15.11 3.41 3.55
CA HIS A 225 13.70 3.54 3.95
C HIS A 225 13.31 4.97 4.39
N SER A 226 14.24 5.93 4.31
CA SER A 226 14.06 7.33 4.67
C SER A 226 13.29 8.14 3.61
N PRO A 227 12.78 9.33 3.97
CA PRO A 227 12.30 10.30 3.00
C PRO A 227 13.41 10.77 2.07
N GLY A 228 13.08 11.14 0.84
CA GLY A 228 14.08 11.74 -0.04
C GLY A 228 13.65 11.91 -1.49
N VAL A 229 14.65 12.24 -2.30
CA VAL A 229 14.55 12.41 -3.76
C VAL A 229 15.29 11.27 -4.45
N TYR A 230 14.77 10.80 -5.58
CA TYR A 230 15.45 9.83 -6.44
C TYR A 230 15.50 10.31 -7.88
N VAL A 231 16.55 9.91 -8.59
CA VAL A 231 16.79 10.25 -10.01
C VAL A 231 17.09 8.96 -10.79
N PHE A 232 16.22 8.59 -11.72
CA PHE A 232 16.54 7.56 -12.70
C PHE A 232 17.43 8.14 -13.78
N ARG A 233 18.56 7.48 -14.06
CA ARG A 233 19.51 7.88 -15.11
C ARG A 233 19.59 6.87 -16.24
N GLY A 234 19.76 7.37 -17.46
CA GLY A 234 20.03 6.54 -18.63
C GLY A 234 21.50 6.19 -18.78
N ALA A 235 21.84 5.53 -19.89
CA ALA A 235 23.19 5.01 -20.15
C ALA A 235 24.28 6.09 -20.24
N GLY A 236 23.91 7.32 -20.63
CA GLY A 236 24.84 8.45 -20.69
C GLY A 236 24.93 9.24 -19.39
N GLY A 237 24.27 8.79 -18.30
CA GLY A 237 24.16 9.52 -17.05
C GLY A 237 23.10 10.63 -17.07
N GLU A 238 22.34 10.77 -18.17
CA GLU A 238 21.29 11.77 -18.28
C GLU A 238 20.10 11.44 -17.36
N ALA A 239 19.55 12.45 -16.70
CA ALA A 239 18.36 12.26 -15.87
C ALA A 239 17.13 11.97 -16.74
N LEU A 240 16.55 10.79 -16.57
CA LEU A 240 15.33 10.35 -17.23
C LEU A 240 14.09 10.78 -16.45
N TYR A 241 14.12 10.64 -15.13
CA TYR A 241 13.02 10.97 -14.23
C TYR A 241 13.53 11.35 -12.84
N VAL A 242 12.87 12.31 -12.20
CA VAL A 242 13.11 12.73 -10.82
C VAL A 242 11.81 12.60 -10.06
N GLY A 243 11.85 12.04 -8.86
CA GLY A 243 10.68 11.95 -8.00
C GLY A 243 11.05 11.97 -6.54
N THR A 244 10.03 11.96 -5.70
CA THR A 244 10.20 11.98 -4.24
C THR A 244 9.38 10.92 -3.54
N ALA A 245 9.76 10.63 -2.29
CA ALA A 245 9.10 9.65 -1.45
C ALA A 245 9.25 9.97 0.04
N VAL A 246 8.25 9.59 0.85
CA VAL A 246 8.41 9.44 2.31
C VAL A 246 9.24 8.23 2.71
N ASN A 247 9.30 7.23 1.82
CA ASN A 247 10.10 6.02 1.97
C ASN A 247 10.62 5.65 0.59
N LEU A 248 11.90 5.93 0.37
CA LEU A 248 12.58 5.80 -0.93
C LEU A 248 12.54 4.36 -1.44
N ARG A 249 12.89 3.38 -0.60
CA ARG A 249 12.89 1.96 -0.93
C ARG A 249 11.51 1.50 -1.44
N ARG A 250 10.45 1.74 -0.68
CA ARG A 250 9.08 1.36 -1.04
C ARG A 250 8.64 2.01 -2.34
N ARG A 251 8.92 3.30 -2.50
CA ARG A 251 8.51 4.04 -3.70
C ARG A 251 9.24 3.54 -4.94
N LEU A 252 10.53 3.28 -4.83
CA LEU A 252 11.35 2.78 -5.94
C LEU A 252 10.95 1.35 -6.32
N LEU A 253 10.66 0.48 -5.35
CA LEU A 253 10.21 -0.90 -5.61
C LEU A 253 8.99 -0.96 -6.52
N GLN A 254 8.05 -0.02 -6.41
CA GLN A 254 6.83 0.02 -7.23
C GLN A 254 7.10 0.08 -8.75
N TYR A 255 8.24 0.63 -9.16
CA TYR A 255 8.65 0.70 -10.56
C TYR A 255 9.09 -0.66 -11.12
N PHE A 256 9.54 -1.57 -10.26
CA PHE A 256 10.08 -2.88 -10.60
C PHE A 256 9.16 -4.04 -10.23
N THR A 257 8.09 -3.80 -9.49
CA THR A 257 7.08 -4.80 -9.10
C THR A 257 5.78 -4.65 -9.89
N GLY A 258 5.73 -3.74 -10.88
CA GLY A 258 4.58 -3.51 -11.75
C GLY A 258 3.40 -2.84 -11.06
N ALA A 259 3.58 -2.44 -9.79
CA ALA A 259 2.61 -1.69 -9.02
C ALA A 259 2.35 -0.30 -9.61
N ASP A 260 3.26 0.24 -10.43
CA ASP A 260 3.02 1.50 -11.15
C ASP A 260 2.17 1.28 -12.42
N PRO A 261 0.92 1.80 -12.47
CA PRO A 261 0.02 1.60 -13.61
C PRO A 261 0.46 2.39 -14.86
N ARG A 262 1.41 3.33 -14.74
CA ARG A 262 1.75 4.28 -15.81
C ARG A 262 2.66 3.63 -16.85
N ARG A 263 2.13 3.32 -18.03
CA ARG A 263 2.87 2.73 -19.18
C ARG A 263 4.17 3.49 -19.50
N ARG A 264 4.13 4.83 -19.49
CA ARG A 264 5.27 5.69 -19.77
C ARG A 264 6.42 5.52 -18.76
N MET A 265 6.11 5.16 -17.51
CA MET A 265 7.15 4.88 -16.50
C MET A 265 7.84 3.54 -16.77
N ARG A 266 7.13 2.52 -17.26
CA ARG A 266 7.76 1.25 -17.65
C ARG A 266 8.81 1.43 -18.74
N GLU A 267 8.52 2.26 -19.74
CA GLU A 267 9.50 2.64 -20.77
C GLU A 267 10.73 3.33 -20.18
N MET A 268 10.54 4.25 -19.23
CA MET A 268 11.64 4.90 -18.52
C MET A 268 12.50 3.89 -17.76
N VAL A 269 11.88 2.94 -17.05
CA VAL A 269 12.61 1.95 -16.23
C VAL A 269 13.46 1.06 -17.14
N MET A 270 12.92 0.70 -18.31
CA MET A 270 13.65 -0.05 -19.33
C MET A 270 14.92 0.67 -19.80
N LEU A 271 14.88 2.00 -19.91
CA LEU A 271 16.03 2.82 -20.33
C LEU A 271 17.00 3.12 -19.19
N ALA A 272 16.57 3.02 -17.93
CA ALA A 272 17.39 3.41 -16.79
C ALA A 272 18.54 2.43 -16.53
N GLU A 273 19.75 2.94 -16.34
CA GLU A 273 20.95 2.17 -15.99
C GLU A 273 21.44 2.44 -14.57
N ALA A 274 20.97 3.52 -13.93
CA ALA A 274 21.25 3.82 -12.54
C ALA A 274 20.06 4.53 -11.87
N VAL A 275 20.00 4.44 -10.54
CA VAL A 275 19.09 5.22 -9.72
C VAL A 275 19.91 5.88 -8.63
N ASP A 276 19.97 7.21 -8.67
CA ASP A 276 20.57 7.97 -7.57
C ASP A 276 19.52 8.30 -6.53
N VAL A 277 19.95 8.38 -5.28
CA VAL A 277 19.08 8.70 -4.15
C VAL A 277 19.75 9.74 -3.27
N VAL A 278 18.95 10.72 -2.86
CA VAL A 278 19.33 11.73 -1.88
C VAL A 278 18.32 11.67 -0.73
N GLU A 279 18.80 11.17 0.40
CA GLU A 279 18.04 11.16 1.66
C GLU A 279 17.78 12.57 2.16
N CYS A 280 16.60 12.74 2.75
CA CYS A 280 16.14 13.98 3.37
C CYS A 280 15.64 13.69 4.78
N ALA A 281 15.81 14.65 5.68
CA ALA A 281 15.30 14.58 7.04
C ALA A 281 13.77 14.46 7.07
N HIS A 282 13.07 15.13 6.15
CA HIS A 282 11.61 15.10 6.08
C HIS A 282 11.08 15.38 4.66
N GLY A 283 9.78 15.09 4.44
CA GLY A 283 9.16 15.19 3.12
C GLY A 283 9.22 16.58 2.48
N MET A 284 9.11 17.64 3.29
CA MET A 284 9.20 19.02 2.79
C MET A 284 10.57 19.35 2.18
N GLU A 285 11.66 18.85 2.76
CA GLU A 285 13.00 19.02 2.21
C GLU A 285 13.13 18.28 0.87
N ALA A 286 12.60 17.06 0.80
CA ALA A 286 12.55 16.30 -0.44
C ALA A 286 11.74 17.02 -1.54
N GLU A 287 10.60 17.64 -1.22
CA GLU A 287 9.84 18.43 -2.20
C GLU A 287 10.64 19.62 -2.74
N VAL A 288 11.34 20.36 -1.87
CA VAL A 288 12.19 21.49 -2.27
C VAL A 288 13.34 21.02 -3.17
N ARG A 289 14.03 19.94 -2.77
CA ARG A 289 15.13 19.36 -3.55
C ARG A 289 14.67 18.82 -4.90
N GLU A 290 13.54 18.12 -4.96
CA GLU A 290 12.94 17.68 -6.23
C GLU A 290 12.72 18.84 -7.18
N ALA A 291 12.16 19.94 -6.66
CA ALA A 291 11.85 21.09 -7.49
C ALA A 291 13.11 21.78 -8.02
N ARG A 292 14.20 21.82 -7.24
CA ARG A 292 15.52 22.31 -7.68
C ARG A 292 16.12 21.41 -8.78
N ILE A 293 16.13 20.09 -8.55
CA ILE A 293 16.66 19.10 -9.53
C ILE A 293 15.84 19.13 -10.82
N LEU A 294 14.51 19.22 -10.73
CA LEU A 294 13.63 19.34 -11.89
C LEU A 294 13.87 20.63 -12.68
N ALA A 295 14.18 21.74 -12.01
CA ALA A 295 14.50 23.01 -12.66
C ALA A 295 15.83 22.94 -13.43
N ALA A 296 16.84 22.28 -12.84
CA ALA A 296 18.16 22.11 -13.44
C ALA A 296 18.17 21.09 -14.59
N LEU A 297 17.71 19.86 -14.34
CA LEU A 297 17.89 18.72 -15.23
C LEU A 297 16.77 18.55 -16.26
N ARG A 298 15.57 19.06 -15.96
CA ARG A 298 14.38 19.04 -16.84
C ARG A 298 14.14 17.67 -17.53
N PRO A 299 14.13 16.56 -16.76
CA PRO A 299 14.07 15.19 -17.28
C PRO A 299 12.87 14.94 -18.21
N PRO A 300 13.04 14.12 -19.27
CA PRO A 300 12.03 13.92 -20.31
C PRO A 300 10.78 13.15 -19.84
N TYR A 301 10.88 12.33 -18.79
CA TYR A 301 9.76 11.57 -18.25
C TYR A 301 8.99 12.31 -17.16
N ASN A 302 9.53 13.40 -16.62
CA ASN A 302 8.74 14.30 -15.78
C ASN A 302 7.80 15.14 -16.65
N ARG A 303 6.61 15.42 -16.11
CA ARG A 303 5.65 16.26 -16.80
C ARG A 303 6.27 17.64 -17.04
N ARG A 304 6.36 18.04 -18.32
CA ARG A 304 6.65 19.43 -18.67
C ARG A 304 5.56 20.31 -18.04
N ARG A 305 5.93 21.10 -17.04
CA ARG A 305 5.01 22.06 -16.43
C ARG A 305 4.54 22.99 -17.54
N LYS A 306 3.22 23.02 -17.81
CA LYS A 306 2.61 23.98 -18.75
C LYS A 306 2.85 25.43 -18.30
N GLU A 307 3.13 25.66 -17.02
CA GLU A 307 3.46 26.96 -16.44
C GLU A 307 4.60 26.83 -15.41
N PRO A 308 5.85 27.19 -15.76
CA PRO A 308 6.99 27.13 -14.84
C PRO A 308 6.89 28.09 -13.64
N ASN A 309 6.08 29.15 -13.74
CA ASN A 309 6.11 30.33 -12.84
C ASN A 309 5.07 30.35 -11.71
N ARG A 310 4.58 29.20 -11.26
CA ARG A 310 3.53 29.15 -10.21
C ARG A 310 3.99 28.61 -8.85
N ALA A 311 5.28 28.54 -8.59
CA ALA A 311 5.82 28.15 -7.29
C ALA A 311 5.56 29.21 -6.19
N TRP A 312 5.56 28.75 -4.95
CA TRP A 312 5.55 29.58 -3.76
C TRP A 312 6.89 29.48 -3.04
N TYR A 313 7.28 30.55 -2.36
CA TYR A 313 8.56 30.70 -1.69
C TYR A 313 8.34 31.33 -0.32
N LEU A 314 9.17 30.99 0.64
CA LEU A 314 9.30 31.67 1.91
C LEU A 314 10.49 32.62 1.82
N ASN A 315 10.18 33.90 1.71
CA ASN A 315 11.18 34.95 1.69
C ASN A 315 11.56 35.34 3.12
N PRO A 316 12.83 35.70 3.35
CA PRO A 316 13.33 36.09 4.65
C PRO A 316 12.54 37.25 5.28
N PRO A 317 12.48 37.29 6.61
CA PRO A 317 11.88 38.40 7.33
C PRO A 317 12.63 39.70 7.00
N THR A 318 11.89 40.81 6.98
CA THR A 318 12.43 42.16 6.84
C THR A 318 12.17 42.94 8.11
N LYS A 319 12.82 44.10 8.27
CA LYS A 319 12.59 45.00 9.42
C LYS A 319 11.12 45.40 9.65
N ARG A 320 10.24 45.23 8.65
CA ARG A 320 8.83 45.65 8.68
C ARG A 320 7.82 44.49 8.60
N ALA A 321 8.26 43.27 8.30
CA ALA A 321 7.38 42.13 8.12
C ALA A 321 8.15 40.82 8.37
N GLY A 322 7.55 39.86 9.07
CA GLY A 322 8.11 38.53 9.29
C GLY A 322 8.29 37.70 8.01
N VAL A 323 8.48 36.39 8.13
CA VAL A 323 8.63 35.47 6.99
C VAL A 323 7.42 35.59 6.05
N ARG A 324 7.67 35.80 4.75
CA ARG A 324 6.61 36.07 3.75
C ARG A 324 6.48 34.91 2.78
N VAL A 325 5.25 34.43 2.59
CA VAL A 325 4.89 33.50 1.52
C VAL A 325 4.64 34.29 0.23
N SER A 326 5.53 34.16 -0.77
CA SER A 326 5.50 34.92 -2.03
C SER A 326 5.61 34.01 -3.24
N ARG A 327 5.26 34.51 -4.43
CA ARG A 327 5.54 33.84 -5.72
C ARG A 327 6.84 34.30 -6.36
N ILE A 328 7.46 35.32 -5.80
CA ILE A 328 8.69 35.94 -6.27
C ILE A 328 9.74 35.66 -5.18
N PRO A 329 10.77 34.85 -5.46
CA PRO A 329 11.84 34.60 -4.51
C PRO A 329 12.71 35.85 -4.35
N ASP A 330 13.12 36.15 -3.13
CA ASP A 330 14.18 37.14 -2.88
C ASP A 330 15.54 36.46 -3.16
N ALA A 331 16.49 37.18 -3.75
CA ALA A 331 17.70 36.57 -4.33
C ALA A 331 18.67 35.91 -3.32
N GLN A 332 18.49 36.12 -2.00
CA GLN A 332 19.34 35.55 -0.95
C GLN A 332 18.48 34.99 0.18
N GLY A 333 18.73 33.73 0.58
CA GLY A 333 18.13 33.06 1.73
C GLY A 333 16.66 32.63 1.56
N THR A 334 16.15 32.51 0.33
CA THR A 334 14.75 32.13 0.11
C THR A 334 14.56 30.61 0.18
N ILE A 335 13.59 30.16 0.97
CA ILE A 335 13.23 28.74 1.08
C ILE A 335 12.13 28.40 0.07
N GLY A 336 12.31 27.34 -0.70
CA GLY A 336 11.39 26.90 -1.76
C GLY A 336 12.15 26.36 -2.98
N PRO A 337 11.46 26.03 -4.09
CA PRO A 337 10.05 26.31 -4.38
C PRO A 337 9.06 25.27 -3.84
N PHE A 338 7.95 25.75 -3.25
CA PHE A 338 6.80 24.95 -2.81
C PHE A 338 5.70 24.85 -3.88
N ARG A 339 5.00 23.70 -3.90
CA ARG A 339 3.94 23.41 -4.89
C ARG A 339 2.68 24.24 -4.68
N THR A 340 2.28 24.48 -3.44
CA THR A 340 1.05 25.20 -3.07
C THR A 340 1.35 26.26 -2.01
N ARG A 341 0.47 27.27 -1.91
CA ARG A 341 0.57 28.28 -0.85
C ARG A 341 0.45 27.64 0.54
N ASN A 342 -0.40 26.62 0.66
CA ASN A 342 -0.60 25.89 1.92
C ASN A 342 0.67 25.14 2.34
N ALA A 343 1.36 24.45 1.41
CA ALA A 343 2.61 23.78 1.72
C ALA A 343 3.69 24.78 2.21
N ALA A 344 3.78 25.96 1.58
CA ALA A 344 4.66 27.03 2.06
C ALA A 344 4.22 27.57 3.43
N GLN A 345 2.91 27.68 3.68
CA GLN A 345 2.36 28.16 4.94
C GLN A 345 2.58 27.17 6.08
N GLU A 346 2.36 25.87 5.84
CA GLU A 346 2.66 24.77 6.76
C GLU A 346 4.15 24.71 7.05
N ALA A 347 5.01 24.92 6.05
CA ALA A 347 6.45 25.07 6.24
C ALA A 347 6.80 26.25 7.16
N ARG A 348 6.16 27.41 6.94
CA ARG A 348 6.35 28.59 7.78
C ARG A 348 5.92 28.35 9.23
N GLU A 349 4.85 27.61 9.43
CA GLU A 349 4.30 27.28 10.75
C GLU A 349 5.12 26.19 11.46
N ALA A 350 5.58 25.18 10.73
CA ALA A 350 6.39 24.09 11.25
C ALA A 350 7.81 24.53 11.65
N LEU A 351 8.37 25.54 10.98
CA LEU A 351 9.72 26.01 11.26
C LEU A 351 9.79 27.02 12.42
N ASP A 352 8.66 27.60 12.87
CA ASP A 352 8.55 28.59 13.98
C ASP A 352 9.67 29.67 14.01
N LEU A 353 10.10 30.13 12.83
CA LEU A 353 11.36 30.88 12.69
C LEU A 353 11.19 32.33 13.12
N GLY A 354 11.90 32.71 14.18
CA GLY A 354 12.25 34.10 14.44
C GLY A 354 13.15 34.68 13.33
N PRO A 355 13.34 36.01 13.28
CA PRO A 355 14.23 36.64 12.30
C PRO A 355 15.68 36.15 12.34
N GLU A 356 16.12 35.64 13.49
CA GLU A 356 17.50 35.18 13.72
C GLU A 356 17.68 33.71 13.30
N ASP A 357 16.68 32.85 13.49
CA ASP A 357 16.75 31.40 13.16
C ASP A 357 16.48 31.11 11.67
N PHE A 358 15.93 32.08 10.94
CA PHE A 358 15.57 31.89 9.53
C PHE A 358 16.80 31.65 8.64
N ALA A 359 17.94 32.25 8.97
CA ALA A 359 19.18 32.02 8.23
C ALA A 359 19.71 30.61 8.46
N ASP A 360 19.58 30.06 9.68
CA ASP A 360 20.02 28.71 10.01
C ASP A 360 19.08 27.65 9.44
N ALA A 361 17.77 27.85 9.46
CA ALA A 361 16.83 26.95 8.80
C ALA A 361 16.89 27.03 7.27
N ALA A 362 17.14 28.23 6.72
CA ALA A 362 17.46 28.37 5.31
C ALA A 362 18.77 27.65 4.99
N ALA A 363 19.80 27.75 5.84
CA ALA A 363 21.04 27.01 5.70
C ALA A 363 20.85 25.51 5.88
N GLU A 364 20.03 24.99 6.79
CA GLU A 364 19.77 23.54 6.88
C GLU A 364 19.06 23.02 5.62
N LEU A 365 18.12 23.80 5.05
CA LEU A 365 17.42 23.46 3.80
C LEU A 365 18.21 23.81 2.52
N GLU A 366 19.22 24.67 2.59
CA GLU A 366 20.16 25.02 1.52
C GLU A 366 21.41 24.13 1.52
N TRP A 367 21.92 23.74 2.70
CA TRP A 367 23.23 23.14 2.95
C TRP A 367 23.20 21.75 3.60
N GLY A 368 22.07 21.23 4.08
CA GLY A 368 21.94 19.84 4.57
C GLY A 368 22.16 18.75 3.52
N GLY A 369 22.75 19.10 2.37
CA GLY A 369 23.01 18.24 1.21
C GLY A 369 23.28 19.00 -0.08
N ALA A 370 23.69 20.29 -0.04
CA ALA A 370 24.07 21.05 -1.24
C ALA A 370 25.09 20.29 -2.08
N ASP A 371 26.09 19.69 -1.42
CA ASP A 371 27.15 18.90 -2.05
C ASP A 371 26.55 17.74 -2.86
N ARG A 372 25.57 17.02 -2.29
CA ARG A 372 24.94 15.87 -2.97
C ARG A 372 23.97 16.26 -4.09
N VAL A 373 23.30 17.41 -4.00
CA VAL A 373 22.44 17.89 -5.11
C VAL A 373 23.28 18.46 -6.25
N ALA A 374 24.41 19.13 -5.93
CA ALA A 374 25.40 19.53 -6.93
C ALA A 374 26.03 18.31 -7.60
N ASP A 375 26.30 17.23 -6.87
CA ASP A 375 26.76 15.96 -7.45
C ASP A 375 25.71 15.29 -8.36
N LEU A 376 24.42 15.61 -8.20
CA LEU A 376 23.34 15.10 -9.05
C LEU A 376 23.09 15.93 -10.31
N ILE A 377 23.45 17.22 -10.30
CA ILE A 377 23.24 18.18 -11.40
C ILE A 377 24.45 18.15 -12.34
#